data_AF-A0AA35S0S8-F1
#
_entry.id   AF-A0AA35S0S8-F1
#
_cell.length_a   1.000
_cell.length_b   1.000
_cell.length_c   1.000
_cell.angle_alpha   90.00
_cell.angle_beta   90.00
_cell.angle_gamma   90.00
#
_symmetry.space_group_name_H-M   'P 1'
#
loop_
_entity.id
_entity.type
_entity.pdbx_description
1 polymer ?
#
loop_
_entity_poly.entity_id
_entity_poly.type
_entity_poly.pdbx_seq_one_letter_code
_entity_poly.pdbx_strand_id
1 'polypeptide(L)'
;MKASELTVKCLENENVDYIFGIPGEENLDLMDALLESDIQFIQTRDERAAAFMADVYGRLTGRAGVCLATLGPGAMNLVTGVADANMDRAPLIAITGQASLDRMHKESHQYMDVVSVFKPMTKWNTLLHLPEIIPESISKAFKIATSEKPGATHIDFPEDVARMQIDAEPVPHDFPSEAEPVAACLQRAAQLINDARQPIILAGNGVIRQNASRMLTQFAEMTNIPVAHTFMGKGSIPWTHRLSLLSVGLQANDFVSCGFDRADLVIAIGYDIVEYHPSLWNPNRDKKLIHIDTQPSESDAAYVTDVEMVGNIRQSLRHLMAQEIFFPKMRSMLQIHCGKSYSTNLTNIVMTQIFR
;
A
#
# COMPACT_ATOMS: atom_id res chain seq x y z
N MET A 1 27.31 -12.09 -20.50
CA MET A 1 26.20 -11.20 -20.91
C MET A 1 26.49 -9.82 -20.35
N LYS A 2 25.97 -8.75 -20.96
CA LYS A 2 26.08 -7.41 -20.36
C LYS A 2 25.30 -7.38 -19.04
N ALA A 3 25.71 -6.52 -18.13
CA ALA A 3 25.00 -6.28 -16.89
C ALA A 3 23.57 -5.79 -17.13
N SER A 4 23.33 -5.00 -18.19
CA SER A 4 21.97 -4.61 -18.58
C SER A 4 21.08 -5.79 -19.00
N GLU A 5 21.62 -6.76 -19.74
CA GLU A 5 20.93 -8.00 -20.10
C GLU A 5 20.59 -8.83 -18.85
N LEU A 6 21.51 -8.91 -17.89
CA LEU A 6 21.25 -9.55 -16.61
C LEU A 6 20.15 -8.83 -15.81
N THR A 7 20.14 -7.50 -15.80
CA THR A 7 19.08 -6.71 -15.15
C THR A 7 17.71 -7.05 -15.75
N VAL A 8 17.58 -7.09 -17.08
CA VAL A 8 16.33 -7.46 -17.75
C VAL A 8 15.89 -8.87 -17.37
N LYS A 9 16.79 -9.87 -17.40
CA LYS A 9 16.49 -11.23 -16.93
C LYS A 9 16.01 -11.28 -15.47
N CYS A 10 16.58 -10.44 -14.60
CA CYS A 10 16.12 -10.34 -13.22
C CYS A 10 14.70 -9.75 -13.14
N LEU A 11 14.37 -8.75 -13.95
CA LEU A 11 13.01 -8.19 -14.03
C LEU A 11 12.00 -9.21 -14.58
N GLU A 12 12.39 -10.00 -15.58
CA GLU A 12 11.56 -11.11 -16.11
C GLU A 12 11.30 -12.17 -15.04
N ASN A 13 12.32 -12.56 -14.26
CA ASN A 13 12.19 -13.49 -13.14
C ASN A 13 11.26 -12.97 -12.03
N GLU A 14 11.16 -11.65 -11.87
CA GLU A 14 10.20 -10.98 -10.97
C GLU A 14 8.80 -10.79 -11.61
N ASN A 15 8.56 -11.38 -12.79
CA ASN A 15 7.30 -11.33 -13.55
C ASN A 15 6.84 -9.90 -13.89
N VAL A 16 7.78 -9.04 -14.26
CA VAL A 16 7.49 -7.70 -14.79
C VAL A 16 6.89 -7.84 -16.19
N ASP A 17 5.73 -7.24 -16.42
CA ASP A 17 5.10 -7.20 -17.76
C ASP A 17 5.36 -5.86 -18.47
N TYR A 18 5.42 -4.76 -17.72
CA TYR A 18 5.48 -3.39 -18.24
C TYR A 18 6.53 -2.57 -17.51
N ILE A 19 7.26 -1.75 -18.26
CA ILE A 19 8.09 -0.67 -17.73
C ILE A 19 7.60 0.64 -18.32
N PHE A 20 7.23 1.59 -17.48
CA PHE A 20 6.79 2.93 -17.91
C PHE A 20 7.97 3.89 -17.83
N GLY A 21 8.27 4.68 -18.86
CA GLY A 21 9.40 5.59 -18.75
C GLY A 21 9.76 6.41 -19.96
N ILE A 22 10.89 7.10 -19.84
CA ILE A 22 11.52 7.84 -20.91
C ILE A 22 12.98 7.40 -21.03
N PRO A 23 13.44 6.99 -22.24
CA PRO A 23 14.83 6.63 -22.47
C PRO A 23 15.73 7.88 -22.47
N GLY A 24 16.99 7.72 -22.08
CA GLY A 24 18.05 8.72 -22.15
C GLY A 24 19.41 8.05 -22.30
N GLU A 25 20.46 8.85 -22.53
CA GLU A 25 21.79 8.33 -22.88
C GLU A 25 22.33 7.32 -21.86
N GLU A 26 22.17 7.62 -20.56
CA GLU A 26 22.71 6.82 -19.45
C GLU A 26 21.92 5.55 -19.14
N ASN A 27 20.80 5.30 -19.81
CA ASN A 27 20.07 4.04 -19.71
C ASN A 27 19.94 3.29 -21.05
N LEU A 28 20.66 3.71 -22.10
CA LEU A 28 20.60 3.10 -23.43
C LEU A 28 20.92 1.60 -23.43
N ASP A 29 21.94 1.14 -22.69
CA ASP A 29 22.26 -0.29 -22.64
C ASP A 29 21.14 -1.14 -22.03
N LEU A 30 20.33 -0.57 -21.13
CA LEU A 30 19.13 -1.21 -20.59
C LEU A 30 17.99 -1.19 -21.62
N MET A 31 17.83 -0.09 -22.35
CA MET A 31 16.86 0.00 -23.45
C MET A 31 17.16 -0.99 -24.58
N ASP A 32 18.42 -1.16 -24.94
CA ASP A 32 18.86 -2.15 -25.93
C ASP A 32 18.56 -3.57 -25.46
N ALA A 33 18.82 -3.89 -24.19
CA ALA A 33 18.51 -5.21 -23.62
C ALA A 33 16.99 -5.51 -23.60
N LEU A 34 16.14 -4.50 -23.42
CA LEU A 34 14.69 -4.65 -23.45
C LEU A 34 14.14 -5.01 -24.84
N LEU A 35 14.87 -4.75 -25.93
CA LEU A 35 14.42 -5.10 -27.29
C LEU A 35 14.31 -6.62 -27.51
N GLU A 36 15.07 -7.41 -26.75
CA GLU A 36 15.10 -8.87 -26.83
C GLU A 36 14.22 -9.53 -25.74
N SER A 37 13.46 -8.75 -24.98
CA SER A 37 12.61 -9.19 -23.88
C SER A 37 11.13 -9.15 -24.24
N ASP A 38 10.32 -9.96 -23.55
CA ASP A 38 8.85 -9.88 -23.62
C ASP A 38 8.29 -8.70 -22.78
N ILE A 39 9.12 -8.05 -21.95
CA ILE A 39 8.73 -6.86 -21.18
C ILE A 39 8.38 -5.71 -22.12
N GLN A 40 7.16 -5.19 -21.98
CA GLN A 40 6.70 -4.08 -22.81
C GLN A 40 7.14 -2.73 -22.22
N PHE A 41 8.00 -2.02 -22.95
CA PHE A 41 8.34 -0.64 -22.61
C PHE A 41 7.25 0.33 -23.10
N ILE A 42 6.61 1.00 -22.15
CA ILE A 42 5.57 2.00 -22.40
C ILE A 42 6.19 3.39 -22.30
N GLN A 43 6.56 3.95 -23.45
CA GLN A 43 7.15 5.29 -23.51
C GLN A 43 6.14 6.36 -23.10
N THR A 44 6.44 7.10 -22.03
CA THR A 44 5.65 8.25 -21.61
C THR A 44 6.20 9.56 -22.19
N ARG A 45 5.50 10.67 -21.92
CA ARG A 45 5.93 12.02 -22.33
C ARG A 45 6.46 12.87 -21.18
N ASP A 46 6.33 12.37 -19.96
CA ASP A 46 6.82 12.93 -18.71
C ASP A 46 7.10 11.76 -17.75
N GLU A 47 8.23 11.76 -17.05
CA GLU A 47 8.57 10.69 -16.10
C GLU A 47 7.62 10.67 -14.90
N ARG A 48 7.01 11.80 -14.53
CA ARG A 48 5.95 11.81 -13.49
C ARG A 48 4.79 10.91 -13.88
N ALA A 49 4.37 10.96 -15.14
CA ALA A 49 3.31 10.11 -15.65
C ALA A 49 3.72 8.62 -15.60
N ALA A 50 4.99 8.31 -15.90
CA ALA A 50 5.49 6.95 -15.77
C ALA A 50 5.43 6.45 -14.32
N ALA A 51 5.85 7.26 -13.36
CA ALA A 51 5.76 6.91 -11.94
C ALA A 51 4.31 6.68 -11.48
N PHE A 52 3.36 7.54 -11.87
CA PHE A 52 1.94 7.35 -11.55
C PHE A 52 1.33 6.12 -12.24
N MET A 53 1.73 5.79 -13.46
CA MET A 53 1.26 4.57 -14.14
C MET A 53 1.77 3.31 -13.42
N ALA A 54 3.05 3.29 -13.03
CA ALA A 54 3.64 2.21 -12.26
C ALA A 54 2.95 2.05 -10.89
N ASP A 55 2.69 3.15 -10.21
CA ASP A 55 1.96 3.19 -8.95
C ASP A 55 0.56 2.58 -9.06
N VAL A 56 -0.26 3.07 -9.99
CA VAL A 56 -1.63 2.55 -10.20
C VAL A 56 -1.59 1.08 -10.60
N TYR A 57 -0.66 0.67 -11.45
CA TYR A 57 -0.43 -0.75 -11.77
C TYR A 57 -0.15 -1.57 -10.51
N GLY A 58 0.71 -1.05 -9.63
CA GLY A 58 1.03 -1.64 -8.34
C GLY A 58 -0.18 -1.84 -7.45
N ARG A 59 -1.00 -0.81 -7.31
CA ARG A 59 -2.23 -0.85 -6.48
C ARG A 59 -3.27 -1.84 -7.01
N LEU A 60 -3.44 -1.91 -8.33
CA LEU A 60 -4.48 -2.72 -8.95
C LEU A 60 -4.11 -4.21 -9.02
N THR A 61 -2.83 -4.52 -9.20
CA THR A 61 -2.37 -5.90 -9.41
C THR A 61 -1.77 -6.54 -8.16
N GLY A 62 -1.31 -5.75 -7.19
CA GLY A 62 -0.51 -6.21 -6.06
C GLY A 62 0.92 -6.62 -6.43
N ARG A 63 1.31 -6.54 -7.70
CA ARG A 63 2.69 -6.74 -8.19
C ARG A 63 3.38 -5.40 -8.34
N ALA A 64 4.69 -5.31 -8.12
CA ALA A 64 5.38 -4.04 -8.22
C ALA A 64 5.33 -3.46 -9.64
N GLY A 65 4.84 -2.22 -9.78
CA GLY A 65 4.97 -1.49 -11.04
C GLY A 65 6.38 -0.93 -11.21
N VAL A 66 6.89 -0.91 -12.44
CA VAL A 66 8.25 -0.44 -12.72
C VAL A 66 8.22 0.87 -13.51
N CYS A 67 8.88 1.91 -13.00
CA CYS A 67 9.11 3.15 -13.73
C CYS A 67 10.60 3.38 -13.99
N LEU A 68 10.92 3.99 -15.13
CA LEU A 68 12.28 4.16 -15.62
C LEU A 68 12.52 5.60 -16.10
N ALA A 69 13.66 6.16 -15.71
CA ALA A 69 14.15 7.44 -16.20
C ALA A 69 15.67 7.43 -16.41
N THR A 70 16.20 8.44 -17.09
CA THR A 70 17.65 8.71 -17.09
C THR A 70 18.06 9.46 -15.81
N LEU A 71 19.33 9.86 -15.72
CA LEU A 71 19.89 10.61 -14.60
C LEU A 71 19.32 12.03 -14.49
N GLY A 72 19.73 12.73 -13.42
CA GLY A 72 19.49 14.15 -13.25
C GLY A 72 18.01 14.55 -13.36
N PRO A 73 17.61 15.38 -14.34
CA PRO A 73 16.22 15.84 -14.45
C PRO A 73 15.22 14.69 -14.64
N GLY A 74 15.58 13.60 -15.33
CA GLY A 74 14.69 12.45 -15.52
C GLY A 74 14.38 11.78 -14.18
N ALA A 75 15.43 11.49 -13.40
CA ALA A 75 15.30 10.97 -12.04
C ALA A 75 14.48 11.91 -11.13
N MET A 76 14.70 13.22 -11.21
CA MET A 76 13.93 14.20 -10.42
C MET A 76 12.45 14.25 -10.81
N ASN A 77 12.12 14.01 -12.08
CA ASN A 77 10.73 13.95 -12.51
C ASN A 77 10.02 12.69 -11.97
N LEU A 78 10.71 11.59 -11.64
CA LEU A 78 10.05 10.44 -11.00
C LEU A 78 9.63 10.71 -9.55
N VAL A 79 10.33 11.61 -8.84
CA VAL A 79 10.23 11.81 -7.37
C VAL A 79 8.78 11.94 -6.88
N THR A 80 7.94 12.74 -7.53
CA THR A 80 6.56 12.97 -7.07
C THR A 80 5.72 11.70 -7.11
N GLY A 81 5.75 10.95 -8.21
CA GLY A 81 4.96 9.72 -8.33
C GLY A 81 5.50 8.59 -7.46
N VAL A 82 6.82 8.53 -7.26
CA VAL A 82 7.44 7.56 -6.36
C VAL A 82 7.07 7.84 -4.90
N ALA A 83 7.05 9.12 -4.52
CA ALA A 83 6.59 9.52 -3.19
C ALA A 83 5.11 9.20 -2.96
N ASP A 84 4.26 9.47 -3.95
CA ASP A 84 2.84 9.12 -3.91
C ASP A 84 2.64 7.62 -3.70
N ALA A 85 3.30 6.79 -4.52
CA ALA A 85 3.26 5.34 -4.42
C ALA A 85 3.66 4.84 -3.02
N ASN A 86 4.73 5.38 -2.45
CA ASN A 86 5.22 4.97 -1.15
C ASN A 86 4.27 5.37 0.00
N MET A 87 3.68 6.57 -0.07
CA MET A 87 2.72 7.05 0.92
C MET A 87 1.40 6.28 0.84
N ASP A 88 0.95 5.95 -0.36
CA ASP A 88 -0.31 5.23 -0.61
C ASP A 88 -0.18 3.70 -0.55
N ARG A 89 1.01 3.22 -0.16
CA ARG A 89 1.33 1.79 0.01
C ARG A 89 1.19 0.98 -1.27
N ALA A 90 1.62 1.54 -2.40
CA ALA A 90 1.70 0.87 -3.67
C ALA A 90 3.10 0.26 -3.88
N PRO A 91 3.20 -1.02 -4.26
CA PRO A 91 4.48 -1.62 -4.60
C PRO A 91 5.01 -1.01 -5.91
N LEU A 92 6.20 -0.41 -5.86
CA LEU A 92 6.81 0.26 -7.01
C LEU A 92 8.33 0.08 -7.02
N ILE A 93 8.91 -0.11 -8.20
CA ILE A 93 10.36 -0.08 -8.44
C ILE A 93 10.67 1.09 -9.37
N ALA A 94 11.44 2.06 -8.89
CA ALA A 94 11.99 3.12 -9.71
C ALA A 94 13.41 2.76 -10.15
N ILE A 95 13.69 2.83 -11.45
CA ILE A 95 15.02 2.61 -12.01
C ILE A 95 15.49 3.91 -12.66
N THR A 96 16.65 4.40 -12.25
CA THR A 96 17.27 5.59 -12.85
C THR A 96 18.60 5.23 -13.49
N GLY A 97 18.85 5.74 -14.69
CA GLY A 97 20.21 5.78 -15.23
C GLY A 97 21.08 6.73 -14.42
N GLN A 98 22.39 6.50 -14.42
CA GLN A 98 23.36 7.35 -13.74
C GLN A 98 24.63 7.52 -14.58
N ALA A 99 25.31 8.65 -14.40
CA ALA A 99 26.62 8.88 -14.98
C ALA A 99 27.63 7.80 -14.53
N SER A 100 28.63 7.56 -15.37
CA SER A 100 29.72 6.63 -15.08
C SER A 100 30.35 6.86 -13.70
N LEU A 101 30.79 5.79 -13.02
CA LEU A 101 31.34 5.86 -11.66
C LEU A 101 32.57 6.79 -11.57
N ASP A 102 33.38 6.88 -12.61
CA ASP A 102 34.55 7.76 -12.66
C ASP A 102 34.19 9.26 -12.76
N ARG A 103 32.95 9.58 -13.16
CA ARG A 103 32.41 10.95 -13.21
C ARG A 103 31.85 11.40 -11.86
N MET A 104 31.68 10.48 -10.91
CA MET A 104 31.22 10.81 -9.57
C MET A 104 32.21 11.74 -8.86
N HIS A 105 31.70 12.68 -8.07
CA HIS A 105 32.46 13.71 -7.34
C HIS A 105 33.14 14.78 -8.20
N LYS A 106 32.87 14.82 -9.51
CA LYS A 106 33.26 15.91 -10.41
C LYS A 106 32.06 16.78 -10.73
N GLU A 107 32.30 18.01 -11.17
CA GLU A 107 31.28 18.76 -11.90
C GLU A 107 31.04 18.06 -13.24
N SER A 108 29.97 17.26 -13.30
CA SER A 108 29.62 16.41 -14.43
C SER A 108 28.21 16.74 -14.88
N HIS A 109 27.98 16.68 -16.20
CA HIS A 109 26.67 16.96 -16.78
C HIS A 109 25.61 16.05 -16.14
N GLN A 110 24.57 16.67 -15.55
CA GLN A 110 23.41 16.02 -14.94
C GLN A 110 23.69 15.05 -13.76
N TYR A 111 24.94 14.89 -13.33
CA TYR A 111 25.26 14.10 -12.15
C TYR A 111 24.65 14.73 -10.89
N MET A 112 23.98 13.91 -10.09
CA MET A 112 23.50 14.24 -8.76
C MET A 112 23.37 12.98 -7.91
N ASP A 113 23.38 13.15 -6.59
CA ASP A 113 23.16 12.07 -5.64
C ASP A 113 21.66 11.70 -5.58
N VAL A 114 21.23 10.92 -6.58
CA VAL A 114 19.83 10.47 -6.72
C VAL A 114 19.42 9.59 -5.54
N VAL A 115 20.34 8.74 -5.02
CA VAL A 115 20.06 7.87 -3.87
C VAL A 115 19.69 8.69 -2.64
N SER A 116 20.42 9.75 -2.33
CA SER A 116 20.07 10.64 -1.21
C SER A 116 18.74 11.36 -1.44
N VAL A 117 18.44 11.76 -2.68
CA VAL A 117 17.16 12.38 -3.02
C VAL A 117 16.00 11.42 -2.79
N PHE A 118 16.10 10.16 -3.21
CA PHE A 118 15.01 9.17 -3.12
C PHE A 118 14.85 8.54 -1.74
N LYS A 119 15.83 8.71 -0.85
CA LYS A 119 15.83 8.06 0.47
C LYS A 119 14.59 8.33 1.34
N PRO A 120 14.06 9.57 1.45
CA PRO A 120 12.88 9.82 2.29
C PRO A 120 11.55 9.35 1.67
N MET A 121 11.52 8.95 0.39
CA MET A 121 10.30 8.54 -0.32
C MET A 121 10.31 7.09 -0.78
N THR A 122 11.27 6.29 -0.31
CA THR A 122 11.38 4.87 -0.66
C THR A 122 11.63 4.05 0.61
N LYS A 123 11.17 2.79 0.61
CA LYS A 123 11.46 1.81 1.66
C LYS A 123 12.92 1.35 1.62
N TRP A 124 13.48 1.31 0.42
CA TRP A 124 14.86 0.91 0.17
C TRP A 124 15.34 1.50 -1.15
N ASN A 125 16.59 1.92 -1.19
CA ASN A 125 17.23 2.34 -2.42
C ASN A 125 18.72 1.99 -2.45
N THR A 126 19.29 1.90 -3.64
CA THR A 126 20.72 1.61 -3.80
C THR A 126 21.29 2.13 -5.12
N LEU A 127 22.61 2.27 -5.15
CA LEU A 127 23.41 2.51 -6.36
C LEU A 127 24.14 1.21 -6.73
N LEU A 128 24.01 0.80 -7.99
CA LEU A 128 24.67 -0.39 -8.49
C LEU A 128 26.13 -0.09 -8.87
N HIS A 129 27.05 -0.27 -7.92
CA HIS A 129 28.48 -0.02 -8.13
C HIS A 129 29.22 -1.11 -8.91
N LEU A 130 28.65 -2.32 -8.96
CA LEU A 130 29.28 -3.50 -9.55
C LEU A 130 28.18 -4.38 -10.19
N PRO A 131 28.48 -5.11 -11.27
CA PRO A 131 27.49 -5.97 -11.90
C PRO A 131 27.09 -7.18 -11.03
N GLU A 132 27.97 -7.67 -10.16
CA GLU A 132 27.74 -8.86 -9.33
C GLU A 132 26.62 -8.67 -8.31
N ILE A 133 26.31 -7.43 -7.92
CA ILE A 133 25.25 -7.12 -6.94
C ILE A 133 23.87 -6.99 -7.58
N ILE A 134 23.74 -7.05 -8.91
CA ILE A 134 22.47 -6.85 -9.62
C ILE A 134 21.41 -7.88 -9.20
N PRO A 135 21.68 -9.22 -9.22
CA PRO A 135 20.64 -10.20 -8.93
C PRO A 135 20.06 -10.05 -7.52
N GLU A 136 20.92 -9.84 -6.53
CA GLU A 136 20.52 -9.67 -5.13
C GLU A 136 19.82 -8.33 -4.90
N SER A 137 20.29 -7.25 -5.53
CA SER A 137 19.70 -5.91 -5.41
C SER A 137 18.30 -5.86 -6.00
N ILE A 138 18.10 -6.45 -7.19
CA ILE A 138 16.79 -6.50 -7.84
C ILE A 138 15.83 -7.34 -7.00
N SER A 139 16.20 -8.57 -6.65
CA SER A 139 15.34 -9.44 -5.83
C SER A 139 14.97 -8.80 -4.49
N LYS A 140 15.93 -8.12 -3.84
CA LYS A 140 15.67 -7.37 -2.61
C LYS A 140 14.73 -6.19 -2.82
N ALA A 141 14.88 -5.43 -3.91
CA ALA A 141 14.00 -4.31 -4.24
C ALA A 141 12.54 -4.78 -4.35
N PHE A 142 12.30 -5.84 -5.12
CA PHE A 142 10.96 -6.42 -5.30
C PHE A 142 10.40 -6.98 -3.99
N LYS A 143 11.21 -7.73 -3.22
CA LYS A 143 10.80 -8.26 -1.92
C LYS A 143 10.41 -7.15 -0.94
N ILE A 144 11.18 -6.06 -0.88
CA ILE A 144 10.87 -4.93 0.01
C ILE A 144 9.66 -4.13 -0.50
N ALA A 145 9.57 -3.87 -1.80
CA ALA A 145 8.47 -3.10 -2.39
C ALA A 145 7.11 -3.77 -2.15
N THR A 146 7.07 -5.10 -2.23
CA THR A 146 5.84 -5.91 -2.06
C THR A 146 5.56 -6.32 -0.61
N SER A 147 6.58 -6.39 0.25
CA SER A 147 6.38 -6.69 1.67
C SER A 147 5.44 -5.70 2.35
N GLU A 148 4.54 -6.19 3.21
CA GLU A 148 3.59 -5.31 3.90
C GLU A 148 4.30 -4.40 4.94
N LYS A 149 3.90 -3.13 5.07
CA LYS A 149 3.05 -2.38 4.12
C LYS A 149 3.84 -2.10 2.83
N PRO A 150 3.28 -2.34 1.62
CA PRO A 150 4.01 -2.14 0.37
C PRO A 150 4.45 -0.69 0.20
N GLY A 151 5.36 -0.45 -0.71
CA GLY A 151 5.85 0.89 -1.01
C GLY A 151 6.88 0.90 -2.12
N ALA A 152 7.45 2.08 -2.34
CA ALA A 152 8.41 2.26 -3.42
C ALA A 152 9.83 1.83 -3.02
N THR A 153 10.58 1.31 -3.98
CA THR A 153 12.03 1.13 -3.90
C THR A 153 12.69 1.76 -5.11
N HIS A 154 14.01 1.99 -5.03
CA HIS A 154 14.75 2.67 -6.09
C HIS A 154 16.12 2.02 -6.36
N ILE A 155 16.49 1.95 -7.62
CA ILE A 155 17.78 1.45 -8.09
C ILE A 155 18.38 2.50 -9.03
N ASP A 156 19.55 3.01 -8.66
CA ASP A 156 20.36 3.90 -9.49
C ASP A 156 21.40 3.06 -10.23
N PHE A 157 21.41 3.12 -11.56
CA PHE A 157 22.17 2.22 -12.42
C PHE A 157 23.14 3.00 -13.33
N PRO A 158 24.45 3.02 -13.00
CA PRO A 158 25.47 3.67 -13.81
C PRO A 158 25.63 3.07 -15.20
N GLU A 159 25.79 3.94 -16.20
CA GLU A 159 25.96 3.55 -17.61
C GLU A 159 27.20 2.67 -17.87
N ASP A 160 28.28 2.87 -17.12
CA ASP A 160 29.52 2.10 -17.25
C ASP A 160 29.36 0.70 -16.66
N VAL A 161 28.67 0.58 -15.53
CA VAL A 161 28.31 -0.70 -14.92
C VAL A 161 27.37 -1.47 -15.84
N ALA A 162 26.38 -0.81 -16.47
CA ALA A 162 25.44 -1.44 -17.41
C ALA A 162 26.13 -2.14 -18.60
N ARG A 163 27.29 -1.62 -19.04
CA ARG A 163 28.09 -2.16 -20.15
C ARG A 163 29.02 -3.29 -19.76
N MET A 164 29.28 -3.49 -18.45
CA MET A 164 30.22 -4.51 -17.98
C MET A 164 29.73 -5.92 -18.33
N GLN A 165 30.68 -6.82 -18.57
CA GLN A 165 30.39 -8.23 -18.81
C GLN A 165 30.35 -8.99 -17.48
N ILE A 166 29.37 -9.86 -17.35
CA ILE A 166 29.21 -10.75 -16.21
C ILE A 166 28.69 -12.12 -16.65
N ASP A 167 29.06 -13.13 -15.87
CA ASP A 167 28.52 -14.49 -15.91
C ASP A 167 27.80 -14.77 -14.58
N ALA A 168 26.50 -14.48 -14.55
CA ALA A 168 25.63 -14.63 -13.38
C ALA A 168 24.19 -14.87 -13.85
N GLU A 169 23.36 -15.37 -12.94
CA GLU A 169 21.95 -15.66 -13.18
C GLU A 169 21.07 -14.97 -12.12
N PRO A 170 19.78 -14.74 -12.41
CA PRO A 170 18.83 -14.18 -11.43
C PRO A 170 18.75 -15.02 -10.15
N VAL A 171 18.50 -14.35 -9.02
CA VAL A 171 18.15 -15.03 -7.77
C VAL A 171 16.74 -15.60 -7.92
N PRO A 172 16.47 -16.86 -7.50
CA PRO A 172 15.13 -17.43 -7.58
C PRO A 172 14.10 -16.57 -6.84
N HIS A 173 12.97 -16.31 -7.50
CA HIS A 173 11.85 -15.60 -6.90
C HIS A 173 11.26 -16.41 -5.72
N ASP A 174 11.08 -15.76 -4.57
CA ASP A 174 10.63 -16.36 -3.32
C ASP A 174 9.31 -15.73 -2.85
N PHE A 175 8.37 -16.57 -2.43
CA PHE A 175 7.08 -16.13 -1.88
C PHE A 175 7.11 -16.24 -0.35
N PRO A 176 7.14 -15.11 0.39
CA PRO A 176 7.16 -15.16 1.84
C PRO A 176 5.86 -15.79 2.37
N SER A 177 5.99 -16.57 3.44
CA SER A 177 4.82 -17.15 4.14
C SER A 177 3.98 -16.06 4.80
N GLU A 178 2.65 -16.24 4.79
CA GLU A 178 1.72 -15.37 5.52
C GLU A 178 1.84 -15.61 7.04
N ALA A 179 1.98 -14.54 7.82
CA ALA A 179 1.95 -14.64 9.28
C ALA A 179 0.53 -14.89 9.80
N GLU A 180 0.40 -15.72 10.84
CA GLU A 180 -0.86 -15.95 11.54
C GLU A 180 -0.89 -15.23 12.90
N PRO A 181 -2.06 -14.73 13.34
CA PRO A 181 -2.17 -14.06 14.63
C PRO A 181 -2.02 -15.04 15.80
N VAL A 182 -1.46 -14.54 16.91
CA VAL A 182 -1.28 -15.31 18.13
C VAL A 182 -2.64 -15.67 18.75
N ALA A 183 -2.79 -16.93 19.18
CA ALA A 183 -4.04 -17.47 19.74
C ALA A 183 -4.59 -16.67 20.94
N ALA A 184 -3.71 -16.17 21.82
CA ALA A 184 -4.13 -15.35 22.96
C ALA A 184 -4.78 -14.02 22.52
N CYS A 185 -4.26 -13.38 21.45
CA CYS A 185 -4.86 -12.17 20.89
C CYS A 185 -6.23 -12.46 20.27
N LEU A 186 -6.37 -13.59 19.57
CA LEU A 186 -7.66 -14.05 19.01
C LEU A 186 -8.73 -14.22 20.10
N GLN A 187 -8.40 -14.90 21.20
CA GLN A 187 -9.31 -15.11 22.32
C GLN A 187 -9.71 -13.79 22.98
N ARG A 188 -8.73 -12.89 23.19
CA ARG A 188 -9.00 -11.58 23.79
C ARG A 188 -9.87 -10.70 22.88
N ALA A 189 -9.63 -10.72 21.56
CA ALA A 189 -10.46 -10.01 20.58
C ALA A 189 -11.89 -10.54 20.58
N ALA A 190 -12.08 -11.87 20.57
CA ALA A 190 -13.40 -12.49 20.64
C ALA A 190 -14.16 -12.09 21.92
N GLN A 191 -13.47 -12.07 23.08
CA GLN A 191 -14.08 -11.62 24.33
C GLN A 191 -14.54 -10.16 24.26
N LEU A 192 -13.70 -9.25 23.75
CA LEU A 192 -14.06 -7.84 23.59
C LEU A 192 -15.27 -7.66 22.67
N ILE A 193 -15.34 -8.43 21.58
CA ILE A 193 -16.47 -8.41 20.64
C ILE A 193 -17.76 -8.88 21.33
N ASN A 194 -17.69 -9.96 22.13
CA ASN A 194 -18.83 -10.50 22.86
C ASN A 194 -19.37 -9.54 23.94
N ASP A 195 -18.47 -8.78 24.59
CA ASP A 195 -18.83 -7.82 25.65
C ASP A 195 -19.37 -6.49 25.10
N ALA A 196 -19.11 -6.18 23.83
CA ALA A 196 -19.48 -4.92 23.20
C ALA A 196 -20.99 -4.79 22.96
N ARG A 197 -21.53 -3.59 23.20
CA ARG A 197 -22.95 -3.27 22.99
C ARG A 197 -23.19 -2.55 21.67
N GLN A 198 -22.24 -1.71 21.25
CA GLN A 198 -22.32 -0.90 20.02
C GLN A 198 -20.99 -0.96 19.26
N PRO A 199 -20.51 -2.16 18.86
CA PRO A 199 -19.29 -2.27 18.08
C PRO A 199 -19.45 -1.67 16.68
N ILE A 200 -18.35 -1.15 16.13
CA ILE A 200 -18.25 -0.70 14.74
C ILE A 200 -16.94 -1.21 14.14
N ILE A 201 -16.96 -1.59 12.85
CA ILE A 201 -15.75 -1.90 12.10
C ILE A 201 -15.28 -0.66 11.34
N LEU A 202 -13.99 -0.35 11.45
CA LEU A 202 -13.28 0.63 10.64
C LEU A 202 -12.34 -0.12 9.68
N ALA A 203 -12.72 -0.22 8.41
CA ALA A 203 -11.94 -0.91 7.39
C ALA A 203 -11.06 0.07 6.60
N GLY A 204 -9.74 -0.17 6.59
CA GLY A 204 -8.80 0.60 5.78
C GLY A 204 -8.34 -0.11 4.52
N ASN A 205 -7.34 0.48 3.85
CA ASN A 205 -6.78 -0.04 2.60
C ASN A 205 -6.21 -1.47 2.73
N GLY A 206 -5.72 -1.85 3.92
CA GLY A 206 -5.15 -3.19 4.15
C GLY A 206 -6.13 -4.32 3.84
N VAL A 207 -7.46 -4.10 3.98
CA VAL A 207 -8.48 -5.09 3.60
C VAL A 207 -8.42 -5.40 2.09
N ILE A 208 -8.24 -4.38 1.25
CA ILE A 208 -8.14 -4.55 -0.20
C ILE A 208 -6.83 -5.24 -0.56
N ARG A 209 -5.70 -4.73 -0.05
CA ARG A 209 -4.36 -5.28 -0.34
C ARG A 209 -4.23 -6.76 0.04
N GLN A 210 -4.82 -7.16 1.17
CA GLN A 210 -4.79 -8.54 1.65
C GLN A 210 -5.93 -9.42 1.08
N ASN A 211 -6.64 -8.95 0.05
CA ASN A 211 -7.76 -9.67 -0.58
C ASN A 211 -8.81 -10.18 0.43
N ALA A 212 -9.10 -9.36 1.44
CA ALA A 212 -9.91 -9.74 2.60
C ALA A 212 -11.36 -9.27 2.53
N SER A 213 -11.80 -8.57 1.47
CA SER A 213 -13.15 -7.99 1.35
C SER A 213 -14.28 -9.01 1.56
N ARG A 214 -14.16 -10.21 0.97
CA ARG A 214 -15.14 -11.29 1.17
C ARG A 214 -15.18 -11.77 2.61
N MET A 215 -14.01 -11.94 3.22
CA MET A 215 -13.88 -12.40 4.60
C MET A 215 -14.43 -11.36 5.59
N LEU A 216 -14.15 -10.08 5.35
CA LEU A 216 -14.71 -8.96 6.10
C LEU A 216 -16.24 -8.94 6.00
N THR A 217 -16.78 -9.11 4.79
CA THR A 217 -18.24 -9.13 4.57
C THR A 217 -18.88 -10.26 5.37
N GLN A 218 -18.33 -11.47 5.30
CA GLN A 218 -18.81 -12.63 6.07
C GLN A 218 -18.72 -12.39 7.58
N PHE A 219 -17.60 -11.84 8.05
CA PHE A 219 -17.41 -11.50 9.47
C PHE A 219 -18.46 -10.48 9.94
N ALA A 220 -18.68 -9.42 9.15
CA ALA A 220 -19.69 -8.41 9.44
C ALA A 220 -21.11 -8.99 9.43
N GLU A 221 -21.44 -9.87 8.48
CA GLU A 221 -22.75 -10.54 8.40
C GLU A 221 -23.00 -11.46 9.58
N MET A 222 -22.01 -12.29 9.95
CA MET A 222 -22.08 -13.20 11.09
C MET A 222 -22.29 -12.42 12.39
N THR A 223 -21.47 -11.41 12.63
CA THR A 223 -21.53 -10.59 13.86
C THR A 223 -22.62 -9.52 13.85
N ASN A 224 -23.20 -9.26 12.67
CA ASN A 224 -24.13 -8.15 12.40
C ASN A 224 -23.57 -6.77 12.79
N ILE A 225 -22.24 -6.59 12.71
CA ILE A 225 -21.56 -5.33 13.04
C ILE A 225 -21.49 -4.43 11.81
N PRO A 226 -21.86 -3.13 11.91
CA PRO A 226 -21.77 -2.19 10.80
C PRO A 226 -20.31 -1.86 10.44
N VAL A 227 -20.06 -1.60 9.16
CA VAL A 227 -18.74 -1.36 8.58
C VAL A 227 -18.70 0.04 7.99
N ALA A 228 -17.86 0.90 8.56
CA ALA A 228 -17.37 2.10 7.89
C ALA A 228 -16.01 1.78 7.26
N HIS A 229 -15.72 2.39 6.11
CA HIS A 229 -14.40 2.23 5.48
C HIS A 229 -13.76 3.59 5.23
N THR A 230 -12.45 3.66 5.21
CA THR A 230 -11.74 4.88 4.78
C THR A 230 -11.97 5.14 3.28
N PHE A 231 -11.38 6.21 2.73
CA PHE A 231 -11.39 6.40 1.27
C PHE A 231 -10.60 5.33 0.53
N MET A 232 -9.43 4.95 1.04
CA MET A 232 -8.63 3.91 0.39
C MET A 232 -9.17 2.50 0.68
N GLY A 233 -9.89 2.30 1.78
CA GLY A 233 -10.64 1.08 2.08
C GLY A 233 -11.97 0.96 1.32
N LYS A 234 -12.29 1.89 0.42
CA LYS A 234 -13.53 1.85 -0.37
C LYS A 234 -13.58 0.60 -1.25
N GLY A 235 -14.69 -0.12 -1.18
CA GLY A 235 -14.85 -1.41 -1.85
C GLY A 235 -14.49 -2.62 -0.97
N SER A 236 -14.10 -2.39 0.29
CA SER A 236 -13.90 -3.47 1.29
C SER A 236 -15.18 -4.26 1.58
N ILE A 237 -16.35 -3.63 1.39
CA ILE A 237 -17.68 -4.25 1.38
C ILE A 237 -18.53 -3.59 0.27
N PRO A 238 -19.51 -4.28 -0.34
CA PRO A 238 -20.40 -3.65 -1.32
C PRO A 238 -21.14 -2.44 -0.72
N TRP A 239 -21.18 -1.32 -1.43
CA TRP A 239 -21.84 -0.09 -0.96
C TRP A 239 -23.36 -0.26 -0.77
N THR A 240 -23.97 -1.21 -1.48
CA THR A 240 -25.39 -1.59 -1.35
C THR A 240 -25.65 -2.51 -0.16
N HIS A 241 -24.61 -2.99 0.53
CA HIS A 241 -24.77 -3.93 1.63
C HIS A 241 -25.41 -3.23 2.84
N ARG A 242 -26.36 -3.89 3.49
CA ARG A 242 -27.14 -3.31 4.62
C ARG A 242 -26.31 -2.88 5.83
N LEU A 243 -25.10 -3.42 5.96
CA LEU A 243 -24.15 -3.09 7.04
C LEU A 243 -23.12 -2.05 6.62
N SER A 244 -23.13 -1.59 5.36
CA SER A 244 -22.22 -0.53 4.91
C SER A 244 -22.68 0.82 5.45
N LEU A 245 -21.79 1.50 6.16
CA LEU A 245 -21.95 2.90 6.55
C LEU A 245 -21.29 3.85 5.53
N LEU A 246 -20.74 3.33 4.43
CA LEU A 246 -19.97 4.07 3.43
C LEU A 246 -18.62 4.61 3.98
N SER A 247 -18.11 5.64 3.31
CA SER A 247 -16.78 6.19 3.56
C SER A 247 -16.72 7.13 4.76
N VAL A 248 -15.62 7.02 5.50
CA VAL A 248 -15.12 8.03 6.45
C VAL A 248 -13.76 8.53 5.98
N GLY A 249 -13.41 9.75 6.35
CA GLY A 249 -12.28 10.49 5.80
C GLY A 249 -12.77 11.88 5.41
N LEU A 250 -12.05 12.92 5.81
CA LEU A 250 -12.48 14.33 5.93
C LEU A 250 -13.18 14.67 7.26
N GLN A 251 -13.08 15.94 7.66
CA GLN A 251 -13.62 16.50 8.91
C GLN A 251 -15.15 16.74 8.87
N ALA A 252 -15.87 16.03 8.01
CA ALA A 252 -17.31 16.19 7.90
C ALA A 252 -18.01 15.38 9.00
N ASN A 253 -18.78 16.05 9.86
CA ASN A 253 -19.68 15.42 10.82
C ASN A 253 -20.94 14.91 10.10
N ASP A 254 -20.81 13.73 9.48
CA ASP A 254 -21.86 13.06 8.70
C ASP A 254 -22.46 11.86 9.45
N PHE A 255 -23.39 11.14 8.81
CA PHE A 255 -24.08 9.97 9.33
C PHE A 255 -23.14 8.92 9.94
N VAL A 256 -21.96 8.72 9.34
CA VAL A 256 -20.96 7.76 9.79
C VAL A 256 -20.38 8.13 11.16
N SER A 257 -20.18 9.43 11.42
CA SER A 257 -19.65 9.95 12.69
C SER A 257 -20.58 9.56 13.85
N CYS A 258 -21.90 9.55 13.62
CA CYS A 258 -22.90 9.12 14.60
C CYS A 258 -22.68 7.66 15.08
N GLY A 259 -22.14 6.79 14.22
CA GLY A 259 -21.76 5.43 14.57
C GLY A 259 -20.53 5.39 15.49
N PHE A 260 -19.48 6.12 15.12
CA PHE A 260 -18.26 6.23 15.92
C PHE A 260 -18.50 6.89 17.28
N ASP A 261 -19.29 7.97 17.35
CA ASP A 261 -19.61 8.68 18.59
C ASP A 261 -20.20 7.74 19.65
N ARG A 262 -21.09 6.83 19.23
CA ARG A 262 -21.78 5.87 20.11
C ARG A 262 -21.00 4.58 20.36
N ALA A 263 -19.98 4.31 19.55
CA ALA A 263 -19.27 3.05 19.64
C ALA A 263 -18.53 2.90 20.97
N ASP A 264 -18.72 1.76 21.62
CA ASP A 264 -17.95 1.31 22.79
C ASP A 264 -16.75 0.43 22.40
N LEU A 265 -16.78 -0.14 21.20
CA LEU A 265 -15.69 -0.90 20.58
C LEU A 265 -15.50 -0.50 19.11
N VAL A 266 -14.25 -0.20 18.73
CA VAL A 266 -13.84 -0.05 17.33
C VAL A 266 -12.94 -1.22 16.94
N ILE A 267 -13.33 -1.94 15.88
CA ILE A 267 -12.55 -3.01 15.28
C ILE A 267 -11.89 -2.44 14.02
N ALA A 268 -10.64 -2.01 14.14
CA ALA A 268 -9.88 -1.42 13.06
C ALA A 268 -9.17 -2.53 12.26
N ILE A 269 -9.55 -2.69 10.99
CA ILE A 269 -9.11 -3.79 10.13
C ILE A 269 -8.38 -3.23 8.92
N GLY A 270 -7.08 -3.52 8.81
CA GLY A 270 -6.21 -3.01 7.74
C GLY A 270 -6.18 -1.48 7.67
N TYR A 271 -6.39 -0.82 8.81
CA TYR A 271 -6.52 0.62 8.92
C TYR A 271 -5.16 1.28 9.11
N ASP A 272 -4.79 2.17 8.19
CA ASP A 272 -3.65 3.06 8.36
C ASP A 272 -4.11 4.40 8.95
N ILE A 273 -3.40 4.87 9.97
CA ILE A 273 -3.73 6.09 10.72
C ILE A 273 -3.77 7.33 9.81
N VAL A 274 -2.95 7.33 8.75
CA VAL A 274 -2.88 8.39 7.75
C VAL A 274 -4.19 8.56 6.98
N GLU A 275 -4.98 7.49 6.84
CA GLU A 275 -6.22 7.50 6.06
C GLU A 275 -7.32 8.33 6.74
N TYR A 276 -7.36 8.34 8.08
CA TYR A 276 -8.34 9.10 8.85
C TYR A 276 -7.94 9.21 10.32
N HIS A 277 -7.32 10.32 10.73
CA HIS A 277 -6.68 10.44 12.04
C HIS A 277 -7.59 10.09 13.26
N PRO A 278 -7.13 9.28 14.25
CA PRO A 278 -7.89 8.83 15.42
C PRO A 278 -8.51 9.92 16.27
N SER A 279 -7.88 11.08 16.39
CA SER A 279 -8.48 12.23 17.10
C SER A 279 -9.81 12.71 16.50
N LEU A 280 -10.11 12.36 15.24
CA LEU A 280 -11.35 12.75 14.58
C LEU A 280 -12.53 11.83 14.91
N TRP A 281 -12.28 10.57 15.30
CA TRP A 281 -13.32 9.58 15.59
C TRP A 281 -13.25 8.96 17.00
N ASN A 282 -12.14 9.15 17.69
CA ASN A 282 -11.91 8.80 19.10
C ASN A 282 -11.36 9.98 19.92
N PRO A 283 -11.98 11.18 19.87
CA PRO A 283 -11.44 12.37 20.54
C PRO A 283 -11.35 12.21 22.08
N ASN A 284 -12.28 11.46 22.67
CA ASN A 284 -12.38 11.25 24.12
C ASN A 284 -11.55 10.08 24.64
N ARG A 285 -11.01 9.22 23.74
CA ARG A 285 -10.19 8.05 24.10
C ARG A 285 -10.91 7.08 25.04
N ASP A 286 -12.22 6.97 24.89
CA ASP A 286 -13.12 6.20 25.75
C ASP A 286 -13.54 4.85 25.14
N LYS A 287 -13.11 4.58 23.91
CA LYS A 287 -13.47 3.39 23.14
C LYS A 287 -12.48 2.27 23.37
N LYS A 288 -12.99 1.04 23.44
CA LYS A 288 -12.16 -0.16 23.30
C LYS A 288 -11.71 -0.31 21.85
N LEU A 289 -10.51 -0.85 21.66
CA LEU A 289 -9.92 -0.92 20.33
C LEU A 289 -9.24 -2.26 20.04
N ILE A 290 -9.66 -2.90 18.95
CA ILE A 290 -8.99 -4.06 18.37
C ILE A 290 -8.34 -3.61 17.06
N HIS A 291 -7.04 -3.79 16.94
CA HIS A 291 -6.30 -3.57 15.71
C HIS A 291 -6.00 -4.91 15.03
N ILE A 292 -6.38 -5.04 13.76
CA ILE A 292 -6.13 -6.21 12.92
C ILE A 292 -5.39 -5.73 11.68
N ASP A 293 -4.09 -5.99 11.60
CA ASP A 293 -3.27 -5.63 10.45
C ASP A 293 -2.09 -6.60 10.35
N THR A 294 -1.35 -6.54 9.25
CA THR A 294 -0.10 -7.29 9.04
C THR A 294 1.09 -6.76 9.83
N GLN A 295 0.97 -5.57 10.41
CA GLN A 295 1.97 -4.94 11.26
C GLN A 295 1.33 -4.51 12.59
N PRO A 296 2.14 -4.27 13.65
CA PRO A 296 1.66 -3.62 14.87
C PRO A 296 1.07 -2.23 14.60
N SER A 297 0.25 -1.72 15.51
CA SER A 297 -0.32 -0.39 15.33
C SER A 297 0.71 0.73 15.51
N GLU A 298 0.41 1.90 14.95
CA GLU A 298 1.19 3.11 15.20
C GLU A 298 0.95 3.64 16.62
N SER A 299 1.98 4.23 17.22
CA SER A 299 1.91 4.86 18.53
C SER A 299 1.23 6.23 18.44
N ASP A 300 -0.05 6.30 18.80
CA ASP A 300 -0.79 7.56 18.91
C ASP A 300 -1.66 7.63 20.16
N ALA A 301 -1.74 8.81 20.77
CA ALA A 301 -2.47 9.00 22.02
C ALA A 301 -3.99 8.81 21.90
N ALA A 302 -4.56 8.96 20.69
CA ALA A 302 -5.95 8.68 20.38
C ALA A 302 -6.17 7.28 19.79
N TYR A 303 -5.12 6.46 19.65
CA TYR A 303 -5.17 5.11 19.10
C TYR A 303 -4.50 4.08 20.02
N VAL A 304 -4.91 4.06 21.28
CA VAL A 304 -4.40 3.08 22.25
C VAL A 304 -5.17 1.77 22.11
N THR A 305 -4.52 0.74 21.56
CA THR A 305 -5.12 -0.58 21.31
C THR A 305 -5.30 -1.39 22.59
N ASP A 306 -6.45 -2.04 22.78
CA ASP A 306 -6.62 -3.08 23.81
C ASP A 306 -6.09 -4.45 23.36
N VAL A 307 -6.14 -4.71 22.04
CA VAL A 307 -5.62 -5.93 21.40
C VAL A 307 -5.06 -5.60 20.03
N GLU A 308 -3.89 -6.14 19.73
CA GLU A 308 -3.33 -6.19 18.38
C GLU A 308 -3.30 -7.63 17.88
N MET A 309 -3.91 -7.85 16.72
CA MET A 309 -3.85 -9.11 15.98
C MET A 309 -2.98 -8.91 14.74
N VAL A 310 -1.67 -9.03 14.95
CA VAL A 310 -0.68 -8.90 13.89
C VAL A 310 -0.60 -10.19 13.09
N GLY A 311 -0.95 -10.12 11.81
CA GLY A 311 -0.96 -11.25 10.89
C GLY A 311 -1.72 -10.95 9.62
N ASN A 312 -1.74 -11.89 8.68
CA ASN A 312 -2.52 -11.76 7.45
C ASN A 312 -4.01 -11.52 7.81
N ILE A 313 -4.57 -10.41 7.31
CA ILE A 313 -5.91 -9.94 7.69
C ILE A 313 -6.99 -10.98 7.36
N ARG A 314 -6.88 -11.63 6.20
CA ARG A 314 -7.82 -12.67 5.76
C ARG A 314 -7.76 -13.87 6.70
N GLN A 315 -6.56 -14.34 7.09
CA GLN A 315 -6.42 -15.42 8.07
C GLN A 315 -6.94 -14.99 9.45
N SER A 316 -6.61 -13.78 9.90
CA SER A 316 -7.07 -13.25 11.18
C SER A 316 -8.59 -13.24 11.30
N LEU A 317 -9.29 -12.76 10.28
CA LEU A 317 -10.76 -12.79 10.24
C LEU A 317 -11.31 -14.21 10.21
N ARG A 318 -10.70 -15.12 9.44
CA ARG A 318 -11.07 -16.54 9.39
C ARG A 318 -10.96 -17.20 10.76
N HIS A 319 -9.83 -17.01 11.45
CA HIS A 319 -9.60 -17.57 12.78
C HIS A 319 -10.53 -16.95 13.84
N LEU A 320 -10.82 -15.66 13.71
CA LEU A 320 -11.74 -14.96 14.61
C LEU A 320 -13.17 -15.47 14.47
N MET A 321 -13.66 -15.71 13.25
CA MET A 321 -14.98 -16.32 13.00
C MET A 321 -15.08 -17.77 13.50
N ALA A 322 -13.95 -18.46 13.68
CA ALA A 322 -13.91 -19.80 14.25
C ALA A 322 -13.89 -19.80 15.79
N GLN A 323 -13.78 -18.64 16.45
CA GLN A 323 -13.93 -18.52 17.89
C GLN A 323 -15.42 -18.57 18.29
N GLU A 324 -15.68 -18.83 19.57
CA GLU A 324 -17.02 -18.69 20.15
C GLU A 324 -17.40 -17.20 20.29
N ILE A 325 -17.74 -16.59 19.16
CA ILE A 325 -18.34 -15.26 19.13
C ILE A 325 -19.85 -15.45 19.27
N PHE A 326 -20.38 -15.07 20.41
CA PHE A 326 -21.82 -15.06 20.63
C PHE A 326 -22.41 -13.98 19.75
N PHE A 327 -23.43 -14.35 18.97
CA PHE A 327 -24.17 -13.42 18.15
C PHE A 327 -25.31 -12.86 18.99
N PRO A 328 -25.16 -11.71 19.69
CA PRO A 328 -26.34 -11.07 20.23
C PRO A 328 -27.26 -10.80 19.05
N LYS A 329 -28.54 -11.14 19.19
CA LYS A 329 -29.59 -10.58 18.33
C LYS A 329 -29.59 -9.07 18.61
N MET A 330 -28.69 -8.32 17.99
CA MET A 330 -28.67 -6.87 18.06
C MET A 330 -30.04 -6.42 17.61
N ARG A 331 -30.78 -5.76 18.51
CA ARG A 331 -32.05 -5.12 18.17
C ARG A 331 -31.75 -4.19 16.99
N SER A 332 -32.36 -4.48 15.85
CA SER A 332 -32.23 -3.78 14.57
C SER A 332 -31.56 -2.41 14.68
N MET A 333 -30.25 -2.36 14.45
CA MET A 333 -29.48 -1.11 14.37
C MET A 333 -29.76 -0.32 13.08
N LEU A 334 -30.80 -0.72 12.32
CA LEU A 334 -31.37 0.01 11.17
C LEU A 334 -31.96 1.37 11.53
N GLN A 335 -31.96 1.75 12.81
CA GLN A 335 -32.20 3.12 13.24
C GLN A 335 -30.99 3.66 14.00
N ILE A 336 -29.86 3.84 13.31
CA ILE A 336 -29.01 5.00 13.64
C ILE A 336 -29.82 6.25 13.24
N HIS A 337 -30.86 6.58 14.02
CA HIS A 337 -31.49 7.89 13.97
C HIS A 337 -30.46 8.85 14.58
N CYS A 338 -29.61 9.37 13.69
CA CYS A 338 -28.86 10.58 13.96
C CYS A 338 -29.93 11.66 14.09
N GLY A 339 -30.21 12.16 15.30
CA GLY A 339 -31.32 13.08 15.59
C GLY A 339 -31.21 14.46 14.93
N LYS A 340 -30.51 14.56 13.80
CA LYS A 340 -30.30 15.73 12.97
C LYS A 340 -30.91 15.42 11.61
N SER A 341 -31.90 16.21 11.19
CA SER A 341 -32.52 16.10 9.88
C SER A 341 -31.50 16.44 8.79
N TYR A 342 -30.84 15.45 8.21
CA TYR A 342 -30.09 15.65 6.98
C TYR A 342 -31.08 15.54 5.82
N SER A 343 -31.26 16.63 5.07
CA SER A 343 -32.15 16.63 3.91
C SER A 343 -31.63 15.60 2.91
N THR A 344 -32.44 14.58 2.66
CA THR A 344 -32.22 13.54 1.67
C THR A 344 -32.20 14.11 0.25
N ASN A 345 -31.07 14.66 -0.16
CA ASN A 345 -30.74 14.89 -1.56
C ASN A 345 -29.39 14.20 -1.86
N LEU A 346 -29.47 12.87 -2.01
CA LEU A 346 -28.36 11.98 -2.36
C LEU A 346 -27.63 12.37 -3.66
N THR A 347 -28.24 13.21 -4.50
CA THR A 347 -27.65 13.67 -5.76
C THR A 347 -26.69 14.86 -5.63
N ASN A 348 -26.77 15.66 -4.55
CA ASN A 348 -25.97 16.88 -4.42
C ASN A 348 -24.66 16.71 -3.62
N ILE A 349 -24.51 15.63 -2.85
CA ILE A 349 -23.31 15.45 -2.00
C ILE A 349 -22.09 15.10 -2.86
N VAL A 350 -22.28 14.36 -3.96
CA VAL A 350 -21.17 13.91 -4.81
C VAL A 350 -20.61 15.03 -5.70
N MET A 351 -21.44 15.99 -6.15
CA MET A 351 -20.95 17.09 -7.00
C MET A 351 -20.41 18.30 -6.24
N THR A 352 -20.85 18.54 -5.00
CA THR A 352 -20.41 19.74 -4.26
C THR A 352 -19.04 19.54 -3.57
N GLN A 353 -18.56 18.30 -3.45
CA GLN A 353 -17.33 17.95 -2.73
C GLN A 353 -16.06 17.89 -3.59
N ILE A 354 -16.16 18.06 -4.92
CA ILE A 354 -14.98 18.12 -5.83
C ILE A 354 -14.60 19.57 -6.21
N PHE A 355 -15.49 20.55 -5.99
CA PHE A 355 -15.26 21.95 -6.40
C PHE A 355 -15.57 22.97 -5.29
N ARG A 356 -15.00 22.78 -4.10
CA ARG A 356 -14.84 23.87 -3.11
C ARG A 356 -13.52 23.81 -2.38
#